data_AF-A0A2H6NGV2-F1
#
_entry.id   AF-A0A2H6NGV2-F1
#
_cell.length_a   1.000
_cell.length_b   1.000
_cell.length_c   1.000
_cell.angle_alpha   90.00
_cell.angle_beta   90.00
_cell.angle_gamma   90.00
#
_symmetry.space_group_name_H-M   'P 1'
#
loop_
_entity.id
_entity.type
_entity.pdbx_description
1 polymer ?
#
loop_
_entity_poly.entity_id
_entity_poly.type
_entity_poly.pdbx_seq_one_letter_code
_entity_poly.pdbx_strand_id
1 'polypeptide(L)'
;VLRLVKLLSRGEGIRNLLWTFIKSFQALPHVALLIVMLFFIYAVIGMQMFGKIALVDGTQINQNNNFQTFPQAVLMLFRCATGEAWQEVLLGASYGKLCDPESDYAPGEKYTCGSGFAYFYFVSFYMLCAFLIINLFVA
;
A
#
# COMPACT_ATOMS: atom_id res chain seq x y z
N VAL A 1 11.94 -25.52 -8.52
CA VAL A 1 10.85 -24.72 -9.12
C VAL A 1 11.20 -24.17 -10.51
N LEU A 2 12.34 -23.48 -10.72
CA LEU A 2 12.74 -22.90 -12.02
C LEU A 2 12.81 -23.89 -13.21
N ARG A 3 12.99 -25.19 -12.97
CA ARG A 3 12.92 -26.23 -14.03
C ARG A 3 11.53 -26.35 -14.67
N LEU A 4 10.45 -26.01 -13.96
CA LEU A 4 9.08 -26.02 -14.50
C LEU A 4 8.87 -24.91 -15.55
N VAL A 5 9.59 -23.79 -15.45
CA VAL A 5 9.54 -22.69 -16.44
C VAL A 5 10.05 -23.16 -17.81
N LYS A 6 10.96 -24.14 -17.86
CA LYS A 6 11.42 -24.76 -19.12
C LYS A 6 10.35 -25.61 -19.82
N LEU A 7 9.25 -25.97 -19.14
CA LEU A 7 8.12 -26.64 -19.79
C LEU A 7 7.23 -25.63 -20.52
N LEU A 8 7.14 -24.38 -20.04
CA LEU A 8 6.40 -23.30 -20.71
C LEU A 8 7.01 -22.92 -22.07
N SER A 9 8.31 -23.18 -22.27
CA SER A 9 9.01 -22.93 -23.54
C SER A 9 8.78 -24.01 -24.60
N ARG A 10 8.09 -25.13 -24.27
CA ARG A 10 7.79 -26.20 -25.24
C ARG A 10 6.50 -25.99 -26.02
N GLY A 11 5.58 -25.17 -25.52
CA GLY A 11 4.33 -24.84 -26.21
C GLY A 11 4.47 -23.54 -27.00
N GLU A 12 4.43 -23.61 -28.33
CA GLU A 12 4.51 -22.43 -29.20
C GLU A 12 3.39 -21.42 -28.91
N GLY A 13 2.18 -21.89 -28.59
CA GLY A 13 1.06 -21.04 -28.19
C GLY A 13 1.29 -20.28 -26.89
N ILE A 14 1.82 -20.95 -25.85
CA ILE A 14 2.15 -20.30 -24.56
C ILE A 14 3.28 -19.29 -24.75
N ARG A 15 4.31 -19.64 -25.53
CA ARG A 15 5.42 -18.73 -25.86
C ARG A 15 4.92 -17.48 -26.58
N ASN A 16 4.05 -17.63 -27.58
CA ASN A 16 3.50 -16.49 -28.31
C ASN A 16 2.62 -15.62 -27.39
N LEU A 17 1.81 -16.23 -26.52
CA LEU A 17 0.98 -15.48 -25.57
C LEU A 17 1.83 -14.69 -24.55
N LEU A 18 2.84 -15.32 -23.95
CA LEU A 18 3.78 -14.66 -23.04
C LEU A 18 4.57 -13.56 -23.74
N TRP A 19 5.01 -13.80 -24.98
CA TRP A 19 5.73 -12.80 -25.77
C TRP A 19 4.86 -11.59 -26.09
N THR A 20 3.61 -11.80 -26.50
CA THR A 20 2.63 -10.73 -26.73
C THR A 20 2.38 -9.94 -25.45
N PHE A 21 2.19 -10.62 -24.31
CA PHE A 21 2.01 -9.98 -23.01
C PHE A 21 3.21 -9.10 -22.64
N ILE A 22 4.43 -9.63 -22.73
CA ILE A 22 5.67 -8.87 -22.46
C ILE A 22 5.80 -7.66 -23.39
N LYS A 23 5.44 -7.80 -24.67
CA LYS A 23 5.45 -6.67 -25.61
C LYS A 23 4.45 -5.58 -25.23
N SER A 24 3.27 -5.95 -24.71
CA SER A 24 2.28 -4.98 -24.24
C SER A 24 2.80 -4.15 -23.06
N PHE A 25 3.59 -4.72 -22.13
CA PHE A 25 4.19 -3.95 -21.03
C PHE A 25 5.13 -2.83 -21.49
N GLN A 26 5.77 -2.98 -22.66
CA GLN A 26 6.64 -1.93 -23.20
C GLN A 26 5.85 -0.67 -23.60
N ALA A 27 4.53 -0.77 -23.81
CA ALA A 27 3.65 0.36 -24.08
C ALA A 27 3.10 1.03 -22.81
N LEU A 28 3.28 0.42 -21.63
CA LEU A 28 2.68 0.86 -20.36
C LEU A 28 3.60 1.60 -19.34
N PRO A 29 4.85 1.99 -19.63
CA PRO A 29 5.74 2.52 -18.59
C PRO A 29 5.23 3.83 -17.97
N HIS A 30 4.51 4.65 -18.73
CA HIS A 30 3.97 5.92 -18.23
C HIS A 30 2.90 5.71 -17.15
N VAL A 31 1.97 4.79 -17.36
CA VAL A 31 0.90 4.51 -16.38
C VAL A 31 1.48 3.81 -15.14
N ALA A 32 2.40 2.88 -15.33
CA ALA A 32 3.09 2.22 -14.22
C ALA A 32 3.87 3.23 -13.35
N LEU A 33 4.52 4.22 -13.96
CA LEU A 33 5.24 5.28 -13.26
C LEU A 33 4.29 6.17 -12.42
N LEU A 34 3.08 6.45 -12.91
CA LEU A 34 2.06 7.17 -12.13
C LEU A 34 1.62 6.38 -10.89
N ILE A 35 1.47 5.06 -11.00
CA ILE A 35 1.14 4.19 -9.86
C ILE A 35 2.28 4.23 -8.83
N VAL A 36 3.54 4.10 -9.27
CA VAL A 36 4.69 4.18 -8.37
C VAL A 36 4.76 5.55 -7.67
N MET A 37 4.53 6.64 -8.39
CA MET A 37 4.47 7.98 -7.80
C MET A 37 3.35 8.12 -6.78
N LEU A 38 2.16 7.57 -7.06
CA LEU A 38 1.03 7.57 -6.12
C LEU A 38 1.44 6.88 -4.80
N PHE A 39 2.00 5.67 -4.89
CA PHE A 39 2.46 4.93 -3.72
C PHE A 39 3.54 5.67 -2.93
N PHE A 40 4.49 6.29 -3.63
CA PHE A 40 5.54 7.09 -2.99
C PHE A 40 4.98 8.27 -2.20
N ILE A 41 4.12 9.08 -2.83
CA ILE A 41 3.53 10.27 -2.20
C ILE A 41 2.70 9.86 -0.97
N TYR A 42 1.82 8.87 -1.12
CA TYR A 42 0.99 8.40 -0.02
C TYR A 42 1.84 7.78 1.09
N ALA A 43 2.85 6.96 0.78
CA ALA A 43 3.71 6.38 1.81
C ALA A 43 4.38 7.44 2.67
N VAL A 44 4.96 8.48 2.06
CA VAL A 44 5.60 9.58 2.79
C VAL A 44 4.58 10.33 3.66
N ILE A 45 3.41 10.69 3.11
CA ILE A 45 2.36 11.36 3.89
C ILE A 45 1.89 10.48 5.05
N GLY A 46 1.66 9.19 4.80
CA GLY A 46 1.21 8.22 5.79
C GLY A 46 2.22 8.05 6.93
N MET A 47 3.53 8.04 6.63
CA MET A 47 4.57 8.02 7.67
C MET A 47 4.51 9.26 8.56
N GLN A 48 4.34 10.45 7.97
CA GLN A 48 4.27 11.69 8.76
C GLN A 48 3.00 11.76 9.63
N MET A 49 1.88 11.26 9.14
CA MET A 49 0.59 11.36 9.82
C MET A 49 0.33 10.21 10.82
N PHE A 50 0.79 8.99 10.51
CA PHE A 50 0.43 7.76 11.22
C PHE A 50 1.63 6.98 11.75
N GLY A 51 2.87 7.43 11.49
CA GLY A 51 4.08 6.73 11.92
C GLY A 51 4.32 6.72 13.43
N LYS A 52 3.61 7.55 14.21
CA LYS A 52 3.72 7.60 15.68
C LYS A 52 2.73 6.69 16.41
N ILE A 53 1.87 5.97 15.70
CA ILE A 53 0.90 5.06 16.32
C ILE A 53 1.65 3.84 16.87
N ALA A 54 1.39 3.50 18.14
CA ALA A 54 2.00 2.35 18.78
C ALA A 54 1.62 1.04 18.09
N LEU A 55 2.58 0.12 18.03
CA LEU A 55 2.39 -1.20 17.44
C LEU A 55 1.84 -2.15 18.50
N VAL A 56 0.52 -2.36 18.49
CA VAL A 56 -0.17 -3.19 19.48
C VAL A 56 -0.70 -4.45 18.80
N ASP A 57 -0.33 -5.62 19.35
CA ASP A 57 -0.79 -6.91 18.85
C ASP A 57 -2.33 -7.03 18.93
N GLY A 58 -2.92 -7.66 17.92
CA GLY A 58 -4.37 -7.78 17.79
C GLY A 58 -5.06 -6.55 17.20
N THR A 59 -4.35 -5.44 16.99
CA THR A 59 -4.86 -4.28 16.24
C THR A 59 -4.42 -4.31 14.77
N GLN A 60 -5.05 -3.48 13.94
CA GLN A 60 -4.68 -3.35 12.53
C GLN A 60 -3.34 -2.65 12.30
N ILE A 61 -2.84 -1.92 13.30
CA ILE A 61 -1.52 -1.27 13.28
C ILE A 61 -0.60 -2.01 14.24
N ASN A 62 0.27 -2.84 13.67
CA ASN A 62 1.14 -3.76 14.41
C ASN A 62 2.51 -3.89 13.73
N GLN A 63 3.37 -4.75 14.26
CA GLN A 63 4.73 -4.96 13.77
C GLN A 63 4.80 -5.30 12.26
N ASN A 64 3.77 -5.94 11.71
CA ASN A 64 3.70 -6.35 10.32
C ASN A 64 2.91 -5.38 9.42
N ASN A 65 2.19 -4.43 10.01
CA ASN A 65 1.27 -3.53 9.32
C ASN A 65 1.35 -2.15 9.96
N ASN A 66 2.23 -1.27 9.48
CA ASN A 66 2.42 0.05 10.07
C ASN A 66 3.00 1.08 9.09
N PHE A 67 3.13 2.31 9.58
CA PHE A 67 3.67 3.46 8.88
C PHE A 67 4.98 3.98 9.49
N GLN A 68 5.70 3.17 10.28
CA GLN A 68 6.93 3.63 10.95
C GLN A 68 8.13 3.73 9.99
N THR A 69 8.16 2.90 8.95
CA THR A 69 9.22 2.90 7.94
C THR A 69 8.65 2.94 6.53
N PHE A 70 9.43 3.44 5.58
CA PHE A 70 8.99 3.60 4.20
C PHE A 70 8.56 2.27 3.53
N PRO A 71 9.33 1.16 3.61
CA PRO A 71 8.91 -0.10 3.02
C PRO A 71 7.63 -0.66 3.65
N GLN A 72 7.46 -0.50 4.97
CA GLN A 72 6.24 -0.93 5.67
C GLN A 72 5.03 -0.10 5.25
N ALA A 73 5.19 1.23 5.11
CA ALA A 73 4.13 2.11 4.61
C ALA A 73 3.70 1.73 3.18
N VAL A 74 4.65 1.40 2.30
CA VAL A 74 4.37 0.91 0.95
C VAL A 74 3.63 -0.44 0.99
N LEU A 75 4.06 -1.37 1.85
CA LEU A 75 3.38 -2.66 2.01
C LEU A 75 1.95 -2.49 2.55
N MET A 76 1.77 -1.56 3.50
CA MET A 76 0.47 -1.20 4.04
C MET A 76 -0.48 -0.66 2.96
N LEU A 77 0.04 0.24 2.11
CA LEU A 77 -0.71 0.77 0.98
C LEU A 77 -1.00 -0.30 -0.08
N PHE A 78 -0.08 -1.23 -0.30
CA PHE A 78 -0.30 -2.37 -1.19
C PHE A 78 -1.44 -3.26 -0.68
N ARG A 79 -1.48 -3.56 0.62
CA ARG A 79 -2.59 -4.25 1.29
C ARG A 79 -3.92 -3.49 1.11
N CYS A 80 -3.90 -2.16 1.21
CA CYS A 80 -5.10 -1.37 0.93
C CYS A 80 -5.52 -1.41 -0.55
N ALA A 81 -4.56 -1.41 -1.48
CA ALA A 81 -4.82 -1.46 -2.92
C ALA A 81 -5.41 -2.80 -3.37
N THR A 82 -5.09 -3.90 -2.70
CA THR A 82 -5.74 -5.21 -2.90
C THR A 82 -7.13 -5.30 -2.27
N GLY A 83 -7.57 -4.26 -1.55
CA GLY A 83 -8.86 -4.20 -0.86
C GLY A 83 -8.90 -4.99 0.45
N GLU A 84 -7.76 -5.44 0.96
CA GLU A 84 -7.72 -6.28 2.16
C GLU A 84 -7.91 -5.45 3.44
N ALA A 85 -9.14 -5.48 3.98
CA ALA A 85 -9.51 -4.87 5.27
C ALA A 85 -9.08 -3.40 5.45
N TRP A 86 -9.00 -2.63 4.35
CA TRP A 86 -8.52 -1.25 4.35
C TRP A 86 -9.37 -0.32 5.22
N GLN A 87 -10.67 -0.61 5.38
CA GLN A 87 -11.56 0.12 6.28
C GLN A 87 -11.17 -0.05 7.76
N GLU A 88 -10.68 -1.23 8.15
CA GLU A 88 -10.23 -1.49 9.52
C GLU A 88 -8.89 -0.80 9.77
N VAL A 89 -8.03 -0.75 8.75
CA VAL A 89 -6.79 0.04 8.77
C VAL A 89 -7.08 1.52 8.96
N LEU A 90 -8.05 2.06 8.22
CA LEU A 90 -8.52 3.44 8.36
C LEU A 90 -8.96 3.71 9.81
N LEU A 91 -9.81 2.84 10.37
CA LEU A 91 -10.25 2.96 11.76
C LEU A 91 -9.08 2.79 12.74
N GLY A 92 -8.07 1.99 12.41
CA GLY A 92 -6.82 1.85 13.15
C GLY A 92 -5.96 3.11 13.15
N ALA A 93 -6.06 3.93 12.11
CA ALA A 93 -5.32 5.19 11.94
C ALA A 93 -6.09 6.45 12.38
N SER A 94 -7.37 6.32 12.74
CA SER A 94 -8.20 7.43 13.22
C SER A 94 -7.63 8.06 14.50
N TYR A 95 -8.06 9.28 14.86
CA TYR A 95 -7.66 9.90 16.12
C TYR A 95 -8.00 9.04 17.35
N GLY A 96 -7.21 9.18 18.42
CA GLY A 96 -7.46 8.52 19.70
C GLY A 96 -6.65 7.24 19.93
N LYS A 97 -5.55 7.04 19.20
CA LYS A 97 -4.71 5.84 19.31
C LYS A 97 -3.58 6.04 20.30
N LEU A 98 -3.16 4.92 20.87
CA LEU A 98 -1.97 4.87 21.70
C LEU A 98 -0.76 5.33 20.87
N CYS A 99 -0.04 6.31 21.38
CA CYS A 99 1.23 6.76 20.82
C CYS A 99 2.34 5.77 21.16
N ASP A 100 3.27 5.58 20.23
CA ASP A 100 4.50 4.84 20.47
C ASP A 100 5.26 5.45 21.67
N PRO A 101 5.75 4.67 22.65
CA PRO A 101 6.53 5.18 23.77
C PRO A 101 7.77 6.01 23.37
N GLU A 102 8.34 5.77 22.19
CA GLU A 102 9.49 6.54 21.67
C GLU A 102 9.07 7.88 21.03
N SER A 103 7.77 8.14 20.91
CA SER A 103 7.27 9.41 20.36
C SER A 103 7.23 10.52 21.41
N ASP A 104 7.49 11.75 20.97
CA ASP A 104 7.33 12.94 21.80
C ASP A 104 5.84 13.26 22.03
N TYR A 105 5.34 13.00 23.24
CA TYR A 105 4.01 13.43 23.71
C TYR A 105 4.08 13.90 25.17
N ALA A 106 3.20 14.82 25.57
CA ALA A 106 3.21 15.35 26.93
C ALA A 106 2.69 14.31 27.97
N PRO A 107 3.12 14.38 29.24
CA PRO A 107 2.60 13.50 30.29
C PRO A 107 1.07 13.56 30.37
N GLY A 108 0.41 12.42 30.17
CA GLY A 108 -1.06 12.32 30.14
C GLY A 108 -1.68 12.25 28.73
N GLU A 109 -0.90 12.53 27.68
CA GLU A 109 -1.38 12.61 26.29
C GLU A 109 -1.11 11.34 25.47
N LYS A 110 -1.19 10.17 26.10
CA LYS A 110 -0.85 8.87 25.48
C LYS A 110 -1.78 8.44 24.33
N TYR A 111 -2.99 8.99 24.26
CA TYR A 111 -4.01 8.62 23.26
C TYR A 111 -4.28 9.74 22.26
N THR A 112 -3.26 10.52 21.91
CA THR A 112 -3.36 11.65 20.98
C THR A 112 -2.89 11.32 19.57
N CYS A 113 -2.41 10.10 19.32
CA CYS A 113 -1.92 9.67 18.02
C CYS A 113 -3.05 9.21 17.08
N GLY A 114 -2.75 9.19 15.79
CA GLY A 114 -3.73 9.05 14.73
C GLY A 114 -4.41 10.38 14.40
N SER A 115 -5.19 10.41 13.31
CA SER A 115 -5.80 11.65 12.84
C SER A 115 -7.14 11.40 12.17
N GLY A 116 -8.08 12.34 12.36
CA GLY A 116 -9.33 12.37 11.58
C GLY A 116 -9.08 12.54 10.07
N PHE A 117 -7.90 13.01 9.67
CA PHE A 117 -7.48 13.03 8.27
C PHE A 117 -7.37 11.64 7.63
N ALA A 118 -7.31 10.57 8.43
CA ALA A 118 -7.30 9.18 7.95
C ALA A 118 -8.44 8.88 6.98
N TYR A 119 -9.66 9.38 7.23
CA TYR A 119 -10.80 9.17 6.34
C TYR A 119 -10.53 9.69 4.92
N PHE A 120 -10.07 10.94 4.81
CA PHE A 120 -9.74 11.53 3.53
C PHE A 120 -8.55 10.81 2.87
N TYR A 121 -7.51 10.51 3.64
CA TYR A 121 -6.32 9.83 3.16
C TYR A 121 -6.63 8.46 2.53
N PHE A 122 -7.29 7.56 3.25
CA PHE A 122 -7.54 6.20 2.76
C PHE A 122 -8.60 6.16 1.65
N VAL A 123 -9.67 6.96 1.75
CA VAL A 123 -10.71 7.00 0.70
C VAL A 123 -10.15 7.58 -0.60
N SER A 124 -9.38 8.68 -0.54
CA SER A 124 -8.75 9.25 -1.73
C SER A 124 -7.73 8.30 -2.35
N PHE A 125 -6.90 7.64 -1.53
CA PHE A 125 -5.97 6.62 -2.00
C PHE A 125 -6.69 5.50 -2.75
N TYR A 126 -7.74 4.94 -2.15
CA TYR A 126 -8.49 3.84 -2.75
C TYR A 126 -9.10 4.22 -4.11
N MET A 127 -9.73 5.39 -4.19
CA MET A 127 -10.33 5.89 -5.43
C MET A 127 -9.28 6.13 -6.53
N LEU A 128 -8.18 6.82 -6.20
CA LEU A 128 -7.11 7.10 -7.16
C LEU A 128 -6.38 5.82 -7.61
N CYS A 129 -6.12 4.91 -6.67
CA CYS A 129 -5.45 3.64 -6.95
C CYS A 129 -6.32 2.77 -7.86
N ALA A 130 -7.61 2.62 -7.56
CA ALA A 130 -8.55 1.88 -8.39
C ALA A 130 -8.63 2.48 -9.81
N PHE A 131 -8.73 3.81 -9.92
CA PHE A 131 -8.74 4.50 -11.21
C PHE A 131 -7.48 4.22 -12.04
N LEU A 132 -6.29 4.31 -11.43
CA LEU A 132 -5.03 4.03 -12.13
C LEU A 132 -4.88 2.57 -12.52
N ILE A 133 -5.30 1.62 -11.66
CA ILE A 133 -5.27 0.19 -11.97
C ILE A 133 -6.21 -0.13 -13.13
N ILE A 134 -7.42 0.41 -13.14
CA ILE A 134 -8.37 0.24 -14.25
C ILE A 134 -7.76 0.79 -15.55
N ASN A 135 -7.18 1.98 -15.53
CA ASN A 135 -6.51 2.56 -16.71
C ASN A 135 -5.32 1.70 -17.19
N LEU A 136 -4.60 1.02 -16.30
CA LEU A 136 -3.53 0.10 -16.67
C LEU A 136 -4.05 -1.17 -17.36
N PHE A 137 -5.22 -1.67 -16.99
CA PHE A 137 -5.82 -2.84 -17.63
C PHE A 137 -6.51 -2.52 -18.96
N VAL A 138 -7.00 -1.29 -19.12
CA VAL A 138 -7.64 -0.81 -20.35
C VAL A 138 -6.60 -0.43 -21.41
N ALA A 139 -5.47 0.15 -21.00
CA ALA A 139 -4.35 0.51 -21.87
C ALA A 139 -3.55 -0.71 -22.34
#